data_AF-A0A9N9BVE7-F1
#
_entry.id   AF-A0A9N9BVE7-F1
#
_cell.length_a   1.000
_cell.length_b   1.000
_cell.length_c   1.000
_cell.angle_alpha   90.00
_cell.angle_beta   90.00
_cell.angle_gamma   90.00
#
_symmetry.space_group_name_H-M   'P 1'
#
loop_
_entity.id
_entity.type
_entity.pdbx_description
1 polymer ?
#
loop_
_entity_poly.entity_id
_entity_poly.type
_entity_poly.pdbx_seq_one_letter_code
_entity_poly.pdbx_strand_id
1 'polypeptide(L)'
;MKGPKGTEPITSDCKNLLGQENEELQESGEKITQLSSSVTFFKDIIHDTKKAIASAENCIDMLENKCRHLEDIISAKDRKIIALANKISSYTRYSDINIEPEIYSSTYERKLWVKRRSESEYDLEVRKKYTFRLTSSIALREDSTH
;
A
#
# COMPACT_ATOMS: atom_id res chain seq x y z
N MET A 1 32.94 -83.13 61.01
CA MET A 1 33.07 -81.65 61.08
C MET A 1 32.17 -81.08 60.00
N LYS A 2 31.14 -80.31 60.39
CA LYS A 2 30.16 -79.72 59.47
C LYS A 2 30.78 -78.41 58.96
N GLY A 3 31.20 -78.39 57.69
CA GLY A 3 31.79 -77.21 57.08
C GLY A 3 30.78 -76.05 57.01
N PRO A 4 31.23 -74.78 57.15
CA PRO A 4 30.35 -73.62 57.11
C PRO A 4 29.73 -73.48 55.71
N LYS A 5 28.43 -73.79 55.61
CA LYS A 5 27.58 -73.45 54.46
C LYS A 5 26.98 -72.08 54.75
N GLY A 6 27.50 -71.02 54.14
CA GLY A 6 26.97 -69.67 54.41
C GLY A 6 27.32 -68.55 53.44
N THR A 7 28.19 -68.76 52.45
CA THR A 7 28.67 -67.66 51.58
C THR A 7 28.04 -67.61 50.19
N GLU A 8 27.33 -68.66 49.76
CA GLU A 8 26.76 -68.76 48.41
C GLU A 8 25.56 -67.83 48.08
N PRO A 9 24.67 -67.43 49.01
CA PRO A 9 23.51 -66.60 48.65
C PRO A 9 23.88 -65.17 48.25
N ILE A 10 24.83 -64.56 48.96
CA ILE A 10 25.19 -63.14 48.82
C ILE A 10 25.93 -62.89 47.48
N THR A 11 26.73 -63.86 47.03
CA THR A 11 27.44 -63.79 45.75
C THR A 11 26.53 -63.90 44.52
N SER A 12 25.38 -64.55 44.65
CA SER A 12 24.38 -64.66 43.58
C SER A 12 23.65 -63.33 43.37
N ASP A 13 23.20 -62.71 44.45
CA ASP A 13 22.44 -61.46 44.40
C ASP A 13 23.27 -60.29 43.83
N CYS A 14 24.53 -60.16 44.25
CA CYS A 14 25.44 -59.16 43.68
C CYS A 14 25.66 -59.34 42.18
N LYS A 15 25.70 -60.57 41.68
CA LYS A 15 25.91 -60.86 40.26
C LYS A 15 24.70 -60.50 39.41
N ASN A 16 23.49 -60.72 39.93
CA ASN A 16 22.25 -60.36 39.26
C ASN A 16 22.07 -58.83 39.21
N LEU A 17 22.34 -58.13 40.32
CA LEU A 17 22.31 -56.67 40.37
C LEU A 17 23.28 -56.04 39.36
N LEU A 18 24.52 -56.55 39.28
CA LEU A 18 25.50 -56.09 38.29
C LEU A 18 25.06 -56.38 36.84
N GLY A 19 24.36 -57.48 36.60
CA GLY A 19 23.78 -57.77 35.29
C GLY A 19 22.74 -56.72 34.88
N GLN A 20 21.83 -56.40 35.80
CA GLN A 20 20.77 -55.43 35.59
C GLN A 20 21.31 -54.01 35.39
N GLU A 21 22.28 -53.57 36.20
CA GLU A 21 22.94 -52.27 36.02
C GLU A 21 23.66 -52.15 34.66
N ASN A 22 24.26 -53.23 34.18
CA ASN A 22 24.90 -53.24 32.85
C ASN A 22 23.88 -53.16 31.70
N GLU A 23 22.71 -53.79 31.84
CA GLU A 23 21.62 -53.69 30.87
C GLU A 23 21.06 -52.25 30.80
N GLU A 24 20.85 -51.61 31.96
CA GLU A 24 20.43 -50.20 32.02
C GLU A 24 21.49 -49.25 31.44
N LEU A 25 22.77 -49.53 31.67
CA LEU A 25 23.90 -48.81 31.07
C LEU A 25 23.93 -48.95 29.55
N GLN A 26 23.68 -50.15 29.02
CA GLN A 26 23.61 -50.36 27.58
C GLN A 26 22.42 -49.61 26.97
N GLU A 27 21.23 -49.74 27.57
CA GLU A 27 20.01 -49.06 27.08
C GLU A 27 20.19 -47.53 27.09
N SER A 28 20.80 -46.99 28.15
CA SER A 28 21.10 -45.56 28.24
C SER A 28 22.15 -45.12 27.21
N GLY A 29 23.18 -45.93 26.93
CA GLY A 29 24.16 -45.67 25.88
C GLY A 29 23.55 -45.62 24.48
N GLU A 30 22.61 -46.51 24.18
CA GLU A 30 21.85 -46.52 22.93
C GLU A 30 20.99 -45.26 22.77
N LYS A 31 20.27 -44.87 23.83
CA LYS A 31 19.49 -43.62 23.88
C LYS A 31 20.36 -42.39 23.66
N ILE A 32 21.55 -42.34 24.27
CA ILE A 32 22.50 -41.24 24.09
C ILE A 32 22.97 -41.16 22.63
N THR A 33 23.25 -42.30 22.01
CA THR A 33 23.68 -42.37 20.61
C THR A 33 22.59 -41.87 19.67
N GLN A 34 21.34 -42.27 19.91
CA GLN A 34 20.18 -41.79 19.15
C GLN A 34 19.90 -40.29 19.36
N LEU A 35 20.08 -39.80 20.59
CA LEU A 35 19.93 -38.38 20.89
C LEU A 35 21.03 -37.57 20.18
N SER A 36 22.26 -38.08 20.17
CA SER A 36 23.39 -37.46 19.49
C SER A 36 23.14 -37.29 17.98
N SER A 37 22.66 -38.35 17.32
CA SER A 37 22.31 -38.28 15.89
C SER A 37 21.14 -37.35 15.60
N SER A 38 20.16 -37.27 16.51
CA SER A 38 19.06 -36.32 16.40
C SER A 38 19.54 -34.87 16.52
N VAL A 39 20.49 -34.60 17.44
CA VAL A 39 21.08 -33.28 17.65
C VAL A 39 21.87 -32.82 16.41
N THR A 40 22.64 -33.71 15.78
CA THR A 40 23.36 -33.36 14.54
C THR A 40 22.38 -33.04 13.41
N PHE A 41 21.34 -33.85 13.24
CA PHE A 41 20.28 -33.61 12.27
C PHE A 41 19.60 -32.25 12.47
N PHE A 42 19.18 -31.91 13.70
CA PHE A 42 18.57 -30.61 13.97
C PHE A 42 19.52 -29.43 13.76
N LYS A 43 20.83 -29.61 13.99
CA LYS A 43 21.83 -28.58 13.72
C LYS A 43 21.89 -28.23 12.24
N ASP A 44 21.82 -29.23 11.36
CA ASP A 44 21.82 -29.03 9.91
C ASP A 44 20.54 -28.30 9.46
N ILE A 45 19.37 -28.71 9.98
CA ILE A 45 18.10 -28.00 9.71
C ILE A 45 18.17 -26.53 10.14
N ILE A 46 18.72 -26.25 11.33
CA ILE A 46 18.87 -24.87 11.82
C ILE A 46 19.76 -24.07 10.88
N HIS A 47 20.85 -24.66 10.41
CA HIS A 47 21.75 -24.00 9.46
C HIS A 47 21.05 -23.67 8.15
N ASP A 48 20.31 -24.62 7.57
CA ASP A 48 19.57 -24.41 6.32
C ASP A 48 18.46 -23.37 6.49
N THR A 49 17.77 -23.40 7.63
CA THR A 49 16.74 -22.42 7.97
C THR A 49 17.34 -21.02 8.09
N LYS A 50 18.50 -20.87 8.73
CA LYS A 50 19.20 -19.58 8.81
C LYS A 50 19.57 -19.04 7.42
N LYS A 51 20.04 -19.92 6.53
CA LYS A 51 20.34 -19.53 5.14
C LYS A 51 19.09 -19.08 4.39
N ALA A 52 17.97 -19.79 4.57
CA ALA A 52 16.69 -19.42 3.98
C ALA A 52 16.18 -18.06 4.50
N ILE A 53 16.30 -17.79 5.80
CA ILE A 53 15.96 -16.51 6.43
C ILE A 53 16.78 -15.37 5.81
N ALA A 54 18.10 -15.51 5.76
CA ALA A 54 18.97 -14.49 5.16
C ALA A 54 18.64 -14.23 3.68
N SER A 55 18.23 -15.27 2.93
CA SER A 55 17.76 -15.09 1.56
C SER A 55 16.41 -14.35 1.48
N ALA A 56 15.51 -14.60 2.42
CA ALA A 56 14.20 -13.94 2.49
C ALA A 56 14.34 -12.45 2.86
N GLU A 57 15.21 -12.12 3.81
CA GLU A 57 15.54 -10.74 4.19
C GLU A 57 16.02 -9.92 2.98
N ASN A 58 16.96 -10.45 2.20
CA ASN A 58 17.43 -9.80 0.96
C ASN A 58 16.28 -9.58 -0.06
N CYS A 59 15.33 -10.51 -0.14
CA CYS A 59 14.18 -10.38 -1.03
C CYS A 59 13.24 -9.26 -0.55
N ILE A 60 13.01 -9.17 0.76
CA ILE A 60 12.22 -8.11 1.38
C ILE A 60 12.84 -6.74 1.07
N ASP A 61 14.16 -6.58 1.30
CA ASP A 61 14.87 -5.32 1.02
C ASP A 61 14.72 -4.89 -0.45
N MET A 62 14.84 -5.83 -1.39
CA MET A 62 14.64 -5.55 -2.81
C MET A 62 13.20 -5.11 -3.12
N LEU A 63 12.21 -5.75 -2.48
CA LEU A 63 10.80 -5.41 -2.67
C LEU A 63 10.46 -4.04 -2.07
N GLU A 64 10.96 -3.72 -0.89
CA GLU A 64 10.79 -2.40 -0.28
C GLU A 64 11.34 -1.28 -1.18
N ASN A 65 12.52 -1.47 -1.76
CA ASN A 65 13.10 -0.53 -2.72
C ASN A 65 12.22 -0.34 -3.97
N LYS A 66 11.62 -1.42 -4.50
CA LYS A 66 10.68 -1.34 -5.63
C LYS A 66 9.41 -0.61 -5.25
N CYS A 67 8.87 -0.85 -4.05
CA CYS A 67 7.70 -0.14 -3.54
C CYS A 67 7.96 1.36 -3.44
N ARG A 68 9.11 1.76 -2.86
CA ARG A 68 9.50 3.17 -2.76
C ARG A 68 9.56 3.86 -4.13
N HIS A 69 10.18 3.21 -5.11
CA HIS A 69 10.27 3.74 -6.48
C HIS A 69 8.89 3.91 -7.13
N LEU A 70 7.95 2.98 -6.89
CA LEU A 70 6.58 3.11 -7.39
C LEU A 70 5.82 4.24 -6.70
N GLU A 71 6.00 4.44 -5.39
CA GLU A 71 5.42 5.58 -4.65
C GLU A 71 5.90 6.92 -5.22
N ASP A 72 7.17 7.03 -5.58
CA ASP A 72 7.74 8.23 -6.21
C ASP A 72 7.10 8.50 -7.58
N ILE A 73 6.91 7.45 -8.40
CA ILE A 73 6.23 7.55 -9.70
C ILE A 73 4.78 8.00 -9.54
N ILE A 74 4.05 7.40 -8.59
CA ILE A 74 2.65 7.76 -8.30
C ILE A 74 2.59 9.22 -7.88
N SER A 75 3.43 9.63 -6.93
CA SER A 75 3.52 11.02 -6.47
C SER A 75 3.81 12.00 -7.61
N ALA A 76 4.71 11.65 -8.54
CA ALA A 76 4.99 12.48 -9.71
C ALA A 76 3.80 12.58 -10.67
N LYS A 77 3.04 11.49 -10.85
CA LYS A 77 1.81 11.48 -11.66
C LYS A 77 0.69 12.28 -11.00
N ASP A 78 0.50 12.17 -9.70
CA ASP A 78 -0.51 12.94 -8.95
C ASP A 78 -0.28 14.43 -9.09
N ARG A 79 0.96 14.90 -8.98
CA ARG A 79 1.31 16.30 -9.23
C ARG A 79 0.93 16.75 -10.65
N LYS A 80 1.16 15.90 -11.67
CA LYS A 80 0.78 16.19 -13.06
C LYS A 80 -0.74 16.25 -13.24
N ILE A 81 -1.48 15.33 -12.61
CA ILE A 81 -2.95 15.33 -12.63
C ILE A 81 -3.48 16.61 -12.02
N ILE A 82 -2.99 17.00 -10.84
CA ILE A 82 -3.38 18.26 -10.17
C ILE A 82 -3.09 19.47 -11.07
N ALA A 83 -1.90 19.53 -11.68
CA ALA A 83 -1.54 20.62 -12.58
C ALA A 83 -2.47 20.70 -13.81
N LEU A 84 -2.81 19.56 -14.41
CA LEU A 84 -3.74 19.49 -15.53
C LEU A 84 -5.17 19.86 -15.12
N ALA A 85 -5.63 19.39 -13.96
CA ALA A 85 -6.94 19.73 -13.42
C ALA A 85 -7.08 21.23 -13.18
N ASN A 86 -6.06 21.86 -12.58
CA ASN A 86 -6.01 23.31 -12.39
C ASN A 86 -6.06 24.06 -13.74
N LYS A 87 -5.34 23.57 -14.74
CA LYS A 87 -5.36 24.14 -16.09
C LYS A 87 -6.75 24.03 -16.74
N ILE A 88 -7.40 22.86 -16.65
CA ILE A 88 -8.77 22.68 -17.17
C ILE A 88 -9.73 23.62 -16.44
N SER A 89 -9.67 23.69 -15.11
CA SER A 89 -10.49 24.60 -14.29
C SER A 89 -10.33 26.07 -14.69
N SER A 90 -9.13 26.46 -15.14
CA SER A 90 -8.90 27.81 -15.65
C SER A 90 -9.62 28.08 -16.97
N TYR A 91 -9.74 27.09 -17.86
CA TYR A 91 -10.48 27.22 -19.12
C TYR A 91 -11.99 27.12 -18.94
N THR A 92 -12.48 26.25 -18.05
CA THR A 92 -13.92 26.11 -17.81
C THR A 92 -14.56 27.32 -17.14
N ARG A 93 -13.77 28.17 -16.48
CA ARG A 93 -14.24 29.49 -16.03
C ARG A 93 -14.57 30.47 -17.17
N TYR A 94 -14.25 30.13 -18.42
CA TYR A 94 -14.54 30.95 -19.61
C TYR A 94 -15.43 30.24 -20.66
N SER A 95 -15.93 29.02 -20.40
CA SER A 95 -16.27 28.10 -21.49
C SER A 95 -17.72 28.06 -21.96
N ASP A 96 -18.62 28.91 -21.45
CA ASP A 96 -19.85 29.14 -22.20
C ASP A 96 -19.70 30.41 -23.04
N ILE A 97 -19.13 30.23 -24.23
CA ILE A 97 -18.96 31.30 -25.23
C ILE A 97 -20.29 31.95 -25.64
N ASN A 98 -21.41 31.29 -25.32
CA ASN A 98 -22.74 31.76 -25.59
C ASN A 98 -23.37 32.48 -24.39
N ILE A 99 -22.77 32.41 -23.18
CA ILE A 99 -23.18 33.20 -22.02
C ILE A 99 -22.30 34.43 -21.89
N GLU A 100 -22.92 35.60 -21.72
CA GLU A 100 -22.20 36.83 -21.50
C GLU A 100 -21.37 36.76 -20.20
N PRO A 101 -20.03 36.95 -20.29
CA PRO A 101 -19.15 36.84 -19.14
C PRO A 101 -19.41 37.98 -18.16
N GLU A 102 -19.19 37.71 -16.87
CA GLU A 102 -19.32 38.72 -15.82
C GLU A 102 -18.22 39.78 -15.88
N ILE A 103 -17.01 39.34 -16.28
CA ILE A 103 -15.84 40.20 -16.45
C ILE A 103 -15.28 39.92 -17.84
N TYR A 104 -15.24 40.97 -18.68
CA TYR A 104 -14.60 40.87 -19.98
C TYR A 104 -13.09 40.80 -19.83
N SER A 105 -12.46 39.84 -20.51
CA SER A 105 -11.01 39.68 -20.56
C SER A 105 -10.32 40.78 -21.39
N SER A 106 -11.05 41.43 -22.30
CA SER A 106 -10.52 42.50 -23.15
C SER A 106 -11.59 43.51 -23.59
N THR A 107 -11.14 44.66 -24.06
CA THR A 107 -12.00 45.69 -24.69
C THR A 107 -12.61 45.21 -26.01
N TYR A 108 -11.89 44.37 -26.76
CA TYR A 108 -12.38 43.72 -27.97
C TYR A 108 -13.57 42.79 -27.66
N GLU A 109 -13.42 41.94 -26.65
CA GLU A 109 -14.48 41.02 -26.22
C GLU A 109 -15.73 41.77 -25.76
N ARG A 110 -15.56 42.85 -24.98
CA ARG A 110 -16.66 43.72 -24.56
C ARG A 110 -17.44 44.28 -25.76
N LYS A 111 -16.72 44.83 -26.77
CA LYS A 111 -17.35 45.38 -27.99
C LYS A 111 -18.10 44.29 -28.76
N LEU A 112 -17.57 43.07 -28.80
CA LEU A 112 -18.20 41.94 -29.47
C LEU A 112 -19.53 41.54 -28.81
N TRP A 113 -19.59 41.52 -27.47
CA TRP A 113 -20.83 41.25 -26.73
C TRP A 113 -21.88 42.34 -26.88
N VAL A 114 -21.47 43.62 -26.89
CA VAL A 114 -22.38 44.75 -27.19
C VAL A 114 -22.98 44.60 -28.58
N LYS A 115 -22.18 44.25 -29.59
CA LYS A 115 -22.68 44.04 -30.96
C LYS A 115 -23.69 42.90 -31.03
N ARG A 116 -23.39 41.74 -30.43
CA ARG A 116 -24.30 40.58 -30.38
C ARG A 116 -25.62 40.92 -29.70
N ARG A 117 -25.59 41.76 -28.65
CA ARG A 117 -26.80 42.23 -27.96
C ARG A 117 -27.69 43.05 -28.89
N SER A 118 -27.11 44.03 -29.59
CA SER A 118 -27.84 44.81 -30.60
C SER A 118 -28.37 43.96 -31.76
N GLU A 119 -27.60 42.96 -32.22
CA GLU A 119 -28.07 42.02 -33.25
C GLU A 119 -29.25 41.17 -32.74
N SER A 120 -29.26 40.76 -31.47
CA SER A 120 -30.33 39.95 -30.87
C SER A 120 -31.67 40.67 -30.71
N GLU A 121 -31.68 42.01 -30.74
CA GLU A 121 -32.90 42.81 -30.69
C GLU A 121 -33.75 42.62 -31.95
N TYR A 122 -33.11 42.31 -33.09
CA TYR A 122 -33.76 42.19 -34.39
C TYR A 122 -33.63 40.80 -35.02
N ASP A 123 -32.68 39.96 -34.57
CA ASP A 123 -32.46 38.59 -35.04
C ASP A 123 -32.78 37.55 -33.94
N LEU A 124 -33.86 36.80 -34.18
CA LEU A 124 -34.38 35.80 -33.25
C LEU A 124 -33.46 34.57 -33.11
N GLU A 125 -32.63 34.27 -34.12
CA GLU A 125 -31.66 33.18 -34.06
C GLU A 125 -30.45 33.57 -33.21
N VAL A 126 -30.03 34.84 -33.28
CA VAL A 126 -29.02 35.38 -32.35
C VAL A 126 -29.54 35.37 -30.91
N ARG A 127 -30.81 35.72 -30.69
CA ARG A 127 -31.44 35.71 -29.36
C ARG A 127 -31.53 34.32 -28.72
N LYS A 128 -31.74 33.26 -29.51
CA LYS A 128 -31.73 31.86 -29.00
C LYS A 128 -30.32 31.36 -28.71
N LYS A 129 -29.32 31.87 -29.45
CA LYS A 129 -27.95 31.40 -29.40
C LYS A 129 -27.17 31.95 -28.21
N TYR A 130 -27.48 33.15 -27.73
CA TYR A 130 -26.71 33.83 -26.68
C TYR A 130 -27.57 34.15 -25.45
N THR A 131 -27.00 33.93 -24.27
CA THR A 131 -27.58 34.33 -22.98
C THR A 131 -26.89 35.61 -22.51
N PHE A 132 -27.63 36.72 -22.51
CA PHE A 132 -27.14 38.02 -22.04
C PHE A 132 -27.42 38.23 -20.56
N ARG A 133 -26.52 38.91 -19.85
CA ARG A 133 -26.78 39.28 -18.45
C ARG A 133 -27.69 40.51 -18.40
N LEU A 134 -28.71 40.48 -17.55
CA LEU A 134 -29.51 41.66 -17.22
C LEU A 134 -28.63 42.63 -16.41
N THR A 135 -27.90 43.51 -17.08
CA THR A 135 -27.24 44.63 -16.40
C THR A 135 -28.31 45.61 -15.93
N SER A 136 -28.31 45.91 -14.63
CA SER A 136 -29.26 46.76 -13.87
C SER A 136 -29.47 48.19 -14.40
N SER A 137 -28.91 48.57 -15.54
CA SER A 137 -29.18 49.86 -16.19
C SER A 137 -30.53 49.91 -16.93
N ILE A 138 -31.21 48.77 -17.15
CA ILE A 138 -32.57 48.76 -17.72
C ILE A 138 -33.63 49.02 -16.64
N ALA A 139 -33.38 48.61 -15.40
CA ALA A 139 -34.31 48.84 -14.28
C ALA A 139 -34.49 50.32 -13.91
N LEU A 140 -33.55 51.19 -14.26
CA LEU A 140 -33.64 52.64 -13.99
C LEU A 140 -34.29 53.45 -15.12
N ARG A 141 -34.65 52.83 -16.26
CA ARG A 141 -35.32 53.54 -17.37
C ARG A 141 -36.85 53.46 -17.33
N GLU A 142 -37.44 52.55 -16.56
CA GLU A 142 -38.91 52.45 -16.44
C GLU A 142 -39.49 53.32 -15.31
N ASP A 143 -38.67 53.79 -14.36
CA ASP A 143 -39.13 54.64 -13.24
C ASP A 143 -39.04 56.16 -13.53
N SER A 144 -38.77 56.57 -14.78
CA SER A 144 -38.74 57.99 -15.15
C SER A 144 -39.43 58.23 -16.49
N THR A 145 -40.71 57.91 -16.53
CA THR A 145 -41.66 58.55 -17.44
C THR A 145 -42.94 58.84 -16.68
N HIS A 146 -43.34 60.10 -16.79
CA HIS A 146 -44.49 60.79 -16.20
C HIS A 146 -45.79 60.00 -16.10
#